data_AF-A0A430PYZ5-F1
#
_entry.id   AF-A0A430PYZ5-F1
#
_cell.length_a   1.000
_cell.length_b   1.000
_cell.length_c   1.000
_cell.angle_alpha   90.00
_cell.angle_beta   90.00
_cell.angle_gamma   90.00
#
_symmetry.space_group_name_H-M   'P 1'
#
loop_
_entity.id
_entity.type
_entity.pdbx_description
1 polymer ?
#
loop_
_entity_poly.entity_id
_entity_poly.type
_entity_poly.pdbx_seq_one_letter_code
_entity_poly.pdbx_strand_id
1 'polypeptide(L)'
;MERHTGTHKVPYFVKKTFEQDFSGNIIHLESQVEEEYINNLRFRCFREKDYKENLLFRARYYGDDASYDRAMQLHMPNCDRLSEILAT
;
A
#
# COMPACT_ATOMS: atom_id res chain seq x y z
N MET A 1 -21.01 4.04 -4.04
CA MET A 1 -20.48 5.36 -4.42
C MET A 1 -19.06 5.40 -3.92
N GLU A 2 -18.12 5.76 -4.78
CA GLU A 2 -16.73 5.93 -4.40
C GLU A 2 -16.54 7.28 -3.71
N ARG A 3 -15.75 7.30 -2.64
CA ARG A 3 -15.36 8.48 -1.87
C ARG A 3 -13.86 8.40 -1.60
N HIS A 4 -13.25 9.52 -1.25
CA HIS A 4 -11.83 9.60 -0.91
C HIS A 4 -11.66 10.24 0.47
N THR A 5 -10.78 9.67 1.30
CA THR A 5 -10.51 10.20 2.64
C THR A 5 -9.87 11.58 2.59
N GLY A 6 -10.01 12.35 3.67
CA GLY A 6 -9.46 13.70 3.78
C GLY A 6 -7.95 13.81 3.56
N THR A 7 -7.16 12.99 4.26
CA THR A 7 -5.70 13.17 4.39
C THR A 7 -4.93 12.59 3.22
N HIS A 8 -5.02 11.28 3.01
CA HIS A 8 -4.20 10.54 2.06
C HIS A 8 -4.95 10.18 0.77
N LYS A 9 -6.18 10.68 0.61
CA LYS A 9 -7.05 10.42 -0.55
C LYS A 9 -7.20 8.92 -0.83
N VAL A 10 -7.42 8.13 0.22
CA VAL A 10 -7.65 6.69 0.10
C VAL A 10 -9.06 6.47 -0.43
N PRO A 11 -9.24 5.73 -1.54
CA PRO A 11 -10.57 5.44 -2.06
C PRO A 11 -11.30 4.44 -1.15
N TYR A 12 -12.57 4.72 -0.86
CA TYR A 12 -13.47 3.82 -0.11
C TYR A 12 -14.87 3.84 -0.69
N PHE A 13 -15.61 2.75 -0.49
CA PHE A 13 -16.91 2.54 -1.13
C PHE A 13 -18.03 2.49 -0.11
N VAL A 14 -19.01 3.36 -0.30
CA VAL A 14 -20.22 3.42 0.54
C VAL A 14 -21.47 3.05 -0.28
N LYS A 15 -22.56 2.74 0.42
CA LYS A 15 -23.89 2.56 -0.21
C LYS A 15 -24.36 3.86 -0.85
N LYS A 16 -25.28 3.78 -1.81
CA LYS A 16 -25.86 4.98 -2.45
C LYS A 16 -26.63 5.87 -1.47
N THR A 17 -27.23 5.27 -0.44
CA THR A 17 -28.00 5.94 0.62
C THR A 17 -27.14 6.45 1.77
N PHE A 18 -25.80 6.41 1.65
CA PHE A 18 -24.90 6.74 2.75
C PHE A 18 -25.15 8.13 3.35
N GLU A 19 -25.42 9.15 2.52
CA GLU A 19 -25.67 10.52 3.01
C GLU A 19 -26.97 10.64 3.83
N GLN A 20 -27.92 9.72 3.63
CA GLN A 20 -29.19 9.66 4.35
C GLN A 20 -29.08 8.78 5.60
N ASP A 21 -28.35 7.68 5.51
CA ASP A 21 -28.27 6.64 6.53
C ASP A 21 -27.15 6.89 7.56
N PHE A 22 -26.10 7.61 7.19
CA PHE A 22 -24.93 7.82 8.04
C PHE A 22 -25.05 9.11 8.84
N SER A 23 -25.31 8.98 10.13
CA SER A 23 -25.33 10.08 11.12
C SER A 23 -24.06 10.18 11.97
N GLY A 24 -23.04 9.36 11.66
CA GLY A 24 -21.78 9.30 12.39
C GLY A 24 -20.81 10.43 12.06
N ASN A 25 -19.67 10.46 12.76
CA ASN A 25 -18.59 11.39 12.46
C ASN A 25 -17.78 10.90 11.26
N ILE A 26 -17.85 11.61 10.13
CA ILE A 26 -17.15 11.25 8.90
C ILE A 26 -15.62 11.27 9.04
N ILE A 27 -15.07 12.20 9.83
CA ILE A 27 -13.62 12.31 10.05
C ILE A 27 -13.12 11.07 10.79
N HIS A 28 -13.87 10.60 11.79
CA HIS A 28 -13.53 9.39 12.52
C HIS A 28 -13.57 8.15 11.61
N LEU A 29 -14.62 8.02 10.77
CA LEU A 29 -14.72 6.94 9.80
C LEU A 29 -13.53 6.95 8.81
N GLU A 30 -13.22 8.11 8.25
CA GLU A 30 -12.11 8.26 7.29
C GLU A 30 -10.76 7.96 7.95
N SER A 31 -10.56 8.34 9.21
CA SER A 31 -9.36 7.98 9.97
C SER A 31 -9.21 6.47 10.15
N GLN A 32 -10.30 5.73 10.38
CA GLN A 32 -10.27 4.27 10.48
C GLN A 32 -9.94 3.62 9.14
N VAL A 33 -10.50 4.15 8.04
CA VAL A 33 -10.17 3.71 6.68
C VAL A 33 -8.69 3.92 6.38
N GLU A 34 -8.13 5.08 6.73
CA GLU A 34 -6.71 5.37 6.52
C GLU A 34 -5.80 4.48 7.37
N GLU A 35 -6.16 4.24 8.63
CA GLU A 35 -5.40 3.34 9.51
C GLU A 35 -5.35 1.91 8.95
N GLU A 36 -6.49 1.37 8.53
CA GLU A 36 -6.55 0.03 7.91
C GLU A 36 -5.74 -0.01 6.60
N TYR A 37 -5.87 1.01 5.76
CA TYR A 37 -5.12 1.12 4.52
C TYR A 37 -3.60 1.14 4.75
N ILE A 38 -3.12 1.92 5.71
CA ILE A 38 -1.70 2.00 6.06
C ILE A 38 -1.20 0.66 6.61
N ASN A 39 -1.99 0.00 7.46
CA ASN A 39 -1.64 -1.34 7.97
C ASN A 39 -1.54 -2.37 6.84
N ASN A 40 -2.45 -2.30 5.87
CA ASN A 40 -2.41 -3.14 4.68
C ASN A 40 -1.17 -2.85 3.81
N LEU A 41 -0.84 -1.56 3.59
CA LEU A 41 0.34 -1.13 2.87
C LEU A 41 1.64 -1.64 3.53
N ARG A 42 1.74 -1.57 4.85
CA ARG A 42 2.90 -2.11 5.60
C ARG A 42 3.10 -3.60 5.30
N PHE A 43 2.02 -4.37 5.36
CA PHE A 43 2.08 -5.80 5.07
C PHE A 43 2.44 -6.10 3.61
N ARG A 44 1.87 -5.35 2.65
CA ARG A 44 2.21 -5.50 1.23
C ARG A 44 3.64 -5.11 0.92
N CYS A 45 4.11 -3.98 1.46
CA CYS A 45 5.49 -3.55 1.33
C CYS A 45 6.47 -4.59 1.92
N PHE A 46 6.15 -5.18 3.09
CA PHE A 46 6.94 -6.27 3.64
C PHE A 46 7.07 -7.44 2.66
N ARG A 47 5.96 -7.86 2.03
CA ARG A 47 5.97 -8.92 1.02
C ARG A 47 6.76 -8.54 -0.24
N GLU A 48 6.68 -7.30 -0.70
CA GLU A 48 7.47 -6.81 -1.84
C GLU A 48 8.97 -6.89 -1.55
N LYS A 49 9.39 -6.44 -0.36
CA LYS A 49 10.79 -6.52 0.08
C LYS A 49 11.26 -7.96 0.17
N ASP A 50 10.49 -8.83 0.82
CA ASP A 50 10.81 -10.25 0.94
C ASP A 50 10.95 -10.92 -0.44
N TYR A 51 10.03 -10.64 -1.36
CA TYR A 51 10.10 -11.16 -2.73
C TYR A 51 11.36 -10.67 -3.47
N LYS A 52 11.68 -9.37 -3.38
CA LYS A 52 12.90 -8.80 -3.98
C LYS A 52 14.16 -9.44 -3.41
N GLU A 53 14.25 -9.59 -2.09
CA GLU A 53 15.41 -10.22 -1.43
C GLU A 53 15.55 -11.69 -1.82
N ASN A 54 14.44 -12.44 -1.92
CA ASN A 54 14.47 -13.83 -2.38
C ASN A 54 14.98 -13.96 -3.82
N LEU A 55 14.60 -13.05 -4.72
CA LEU A 55 15.13 -13.02 -6.08
C LEU A 55 16.62 -12.68 -6.11
N LEU A 56 17.04 -11.67 -5.35
CA LEU A 56 18.45 -11.28 -5.24
C LEU A 56 19.31 -12.42 -4.67
N PHE A 57 18.82 -13.08 -3.63
CA PHE A 57 19.49 -14.24 -3.03
C PHE A 57 19.67 -15.36 -4.07
N ARG A 58 18.60 -15.71 -4.78
CA ARG A 58 18.64 -16.75 -5.82
C ARG A 58 19.61 -16.38 -6.95
N ALA A 59 19.58 -15.14 -7.42
CA ALA A 59 20.47 -14.67 -8.48
C ALA A 59 21.95 -14.76 -8.06
N ARG A 60 22.29 -14.31 -6.84
CA ARG A 60 23.65 -14.44 -6.29
C ARG A 60 24.07 -15.89 -6.12
N TYR A 61 23.18 -16.75 -5.64
CA TYR A 61 23.47 -18.16 -5.41
C TYR A 61 23.85 -18.89 -6.71
N TYR A 62 23.17 -18.58 -7.82
CA TYR A 62 23.46 -19.18 -9.13
C TYR A 62 24.49 -18.41 -9.97
N GLY A 63 24.91 -17.21 -9.54
CA GLY A 63 25.78 -16.34 -10.33
C GLY A 63 25.11 -15.80 -11.60
N ASP A 64 23.80 -15.54 -11.55
CA ASP A 64 23.03 -15.03 -12.70
C ASP A 64 22.89 -13.50 -12.61
N ASP A 65 23.83 -12.79 -13.25
CA ASP A 65 23.87 -11.33 -13.29
C ASP A 65 22.64 -10.71 -13.96
N ALA A 66 22.09 -11.35 -15.00
CA ALA A 66 20.91 -10.85 -15.68
C ALA A 66 19.67 -10.91 -14.78
N SER A 67 19.52 -11.98 -14.00
CA SER A 67 18.46 -12.07 -13.00
C SER A 67 18.70 -11.12 -11.82
N TYR A 68 19.95 -10.88 -11.44
CA TYR A 68 20.31 -9.90 -10.41
C TYR A 68 19.89 -8.48 -10.81
N ASP A 69 20.24 -8.05 -12.02
CA ASP A 69 19.89 -6.72 -12.54
C ASP A 69 18.37 -6.51 -12.61
N ARG A 70 17.64 -7.54 -13.06
CA ARG A 70 16.16 -7.49 -13.06
C ARG A 70 15.59 -7.39 -11.64
N ALA A 71 16.12 -8.16 -10.69
CA ALA A 71 15.67 -8.10 -9.30
C ALA A 71 15.98 -6.74 -8.67
N MET A 72 17.12 -6.13 -8.99
CA MET A 72 17.50 -4.79 -8.56
C MET A 72 16.53 -3.71 -9.04
N GLN A 73 16.09 -3.82 -10.30
CA GLN A 73 15.13 -2.90 -10.94
C GLN A 73 13.67 -3.17 -10.55
N LEU A 74 13.40 -4.20 -9.73
CA LEU A 74 12.04 -4.51 -9.29
C LEU A 74 11.46 -3.32 -8.52
N HIS A 75 10.36 -2.80 -9.06
CA HIS A 75 9.56 -1.73 -8.47
C HIS A 75 8.71 -2.28 -7.31
N MET A 76 8.60 -1.50 -6.23
CA MET A 76 7.88 -1.88 -5.01
C MET A 76 6.82 -0.81 -4.70
N PRO A 77 5.74 -0.74 -5.50
CA PRO A 77 4.78 0.36 -5.44
C PRO A 77 4.11 0.51 -4.08
N ASN A 78 3.89 -0.59 -3.33
CA ASN A 78 3.30 -0.49 -2.00
C ASN A 78 4.30 0.10 -0.99
N CYS A 79 5.59 -0.22 -1.11
CA CYS A 79 6.64 0.44 -0.33
C CYS A 79 6.80 1.91 -0.69
N ASP A 80 6.76 2.25 -1.98
CA ASP A 80 6.90 3.63 -2.44
C ASP A 80 5.73 4.47 -1.90
N ARG A 81 4.50 3.97 -2.04
CA ARG A 81 3.31 4.63 -1.49
C ARG A 81 3.34 4.76 0.03
N LEU A 82 3.81 3.72 0.74
CA LEU A 82 3.98 3.78 2.19
C LEU A 82 5.02 4.83 2.59
N SER A 83 6.11 4.97 1.82
CA SER A 83 7.13 5.98 2.06
C SER A 83 6.59 7.39 1.86
N GLU A 84 5.77 7.63 0.85
CA GLU A 84 5.11 8.93 0.62
C GLU A 84 4.23 9.32 1.82
N ILE A 85 3.45 8.37 2.35
CA ILE A 85 2.54 8.60 3.49
C ILE A 85 3.31 8.89 4.78
N LEU A 86 4.47 8.26 4.98
CA LEU A 86 5.29 8.48 6.18
C LEU A 86 6.18 9.74 6.10
N ALA A 87 6.28 10.37 4.93
CA ALA A 87 7.08 11.57 4.71
C ALA A 87 6.30 12.88 4.95
N THR A 88 4.98 12.80 5.14
CA THR A 88 4.10 13.91 5.53
C THR A 88 3.89 13.97 7.04
#